data_AF-A8WMQ6-F1
#
_entry.id   AF-A8WMQ6-F1
#
_cell.length_a   1.000
_cell.length_b   1.000
_cell.length_c   1.000
_cell.angle_alpha   90.00
_cell.angle_beta   90.00
_cell.angle_gamma   90.00
#
_symmetry.space_group_name_H-M   'P 1'
#
loop_
_entity.id
_entity.type
_entity.pdbx_description
1 polymer ?
#
loop_
_entity_poly.entity_id
_entity_poly.type
_entity_poly.pdbx_seq_one_letter_code
_entity_poly.pdbx_strand_id
1 'polypeptide(L)'
;MDKDNFSFKFLAIFFIICLIIWILAIIKVIIIHLDEQRRPAKIWKIRRDLLIGYGGIMVAGIVPQLWIVFNQGDAAIIICVVCNFVPLIFQKLFIKKYYEIQKKKFLIRLLILIIDLLLIITLISVSNQLRYSENRLTIIYIIIIWYTVIFLWTFLEFFGVLVNGIKLSNQEEEYENVEVEEGPINEEQGTVSPEGIPEDESLEVNETLPTCNICMLNYSNPTVIPLILIGCGHTVCQKCVRKIPRHQDNTISCPFCRQPTNYDDQENQLPKNYAILEMIERN
;
A
#
# COMPACT_ATOMS: atom_id res chain seq x y z
N MET A 1 -21.77 34.71 33.76
CA MET A 1 -21.54 33.90 32.54
C MET A 1 -20.80 32.65 32.98
N ASP A 2 -21.50 31.51 33.00
CA ASP A 2 -21.18 30.35 33.85
C ASP A 2 -19.88 29.62 33.49
N LYS A 3 -18.91 29.72 34.39
CA LYS A 3 -17.66 28.95 34.37
C LYS A 3 -17.94 27.45 34.44
N ASP A 4 -18.99 27.05 35.17
CA ASP A 4 -19.37 25.65 35.37
C ASP A 4 -19.92 25.00 34.11
N ASN A 5 -20.67 25.75 33.30
CA ASN A 5 -21.17 25.28 32.00
C ASN A 5 -20.03 25.13 30.97
N PHE A 6 -19.02 26.00 31.04
CA PHE A 6 -17.84 25.90 30.18
C PHE A 6 -16.98 24.68 30.53
N SER A 7 -16.70 24.45 31.81
CA SER A 7 -15.97 23.27 32.28
C SER A 7 -16.69 21.95 31.99
N PHE A 8 -18.02 21.91 32.14
CA PHE A 8 -18.83 20.74 31.82
C PHE A 8 -18.77 20.37 30.33
N LYS A 9 -18.86 21.36 29.43
CA LYS A 9 -18.73 21.13 27.98
C LYS A 9 -17.35 20.58 27.60
N PHE A 10 -16.29 21.12 28.18
CA PHE A 10 -14.94 20.63 27.93
C PHE A 10 -14.75 19.19 28.40
N LEU A 11 -15.29 18.86 29.59
CA LEU A 11 -15.27 17.51 30.14
C LEU A 11 -16.06 16.52 29.25
N ALA A 12 -17.24 16.91 28.78
CA ALA A 12 -18.05 16.07 27.87
C ALA A 12 -17.32 15.82 26.54
N ILE A 13 -16.69 16.84 25.97
CA ILE A 13 -15.89 16.73 24.76
C ILE A 13 -14.70 15.79 24.98
N PHE A 14 -13.99 15.91 26.09
CA PHE A 14 -12.88 15.02 26.44
C PHE A 14 -13.34 13.55 26.49
N PHE A 15 -14.47 13.27 27.15
CA PHE A 15 -15.03 11.91 27.19
C PHE A 15 -15.42 11.40 25.80
N ILE A 16 -15.96 12.24 24.92
CA ILE A 16 -16.27 11.86 23.53
C ILE A 16 -14.99 11.49 22.77
N ILE A 17 -13.91 12.27 22.90
CA ILE A 17 -12.62 11.94 22.27
C ILE A 17 -12.09 10.61 22.82
N CYS A 18 -12.11 10.41 24.13
CA CYS A 18 -11.70 9.15 24.76
C CYS A 18 -12.50 7.97 24.26
N LEU A 19 -13.83 8.13 24.12
CA LEU A 19 -14.71 7.11 23.58
C LEU A 19 -14.37 6.78 22.12
N ILE A 20 -14.13 7.80 21.28
CA ILE A 20 -13.71 7.60 19.88
C ILE A 20 -12.38 6.85 19.82
N ILE A 21 -11.38 7.24 20.62
CA ILE A 21 -10.09 6.53 20.71
C ILE A 21 -10.30 5.07 21.09
N TRP A 22 -11.12 4.83 22.10
CA TRP A 22 -11.41 3.48 22.61
C TRP A 22 -12.11 2.63 21.56
N ILE A 23 -13.11 3.17 20.85
CA ILE A 23 -13.80 2.49 19.75
C ILE A 23 -12.83 2.18 18.60
N LEU A 24 -12.01 3.14 18.18
CA LEU A 24 -11.02 2.92 17.11
C LEU A 24 -9.98 1.88 17.50
N ALA A 25 -9.56 1.85 18.76
CA ALA A 25 -8.66 0.83 19.29
C ALA A 25 -9.31 -0.56 19.25
N ILE A 26 -10.57 -0.69 19.68
CA ILE A 26 -11.33 -1.93 19.59
C ILE A 26 -11.45 -2.40 18.14
N ILE A 27 -11.82 -1.49 17.23
CA ILE A 27 -11.90 -1.81 15.79
C ILE A 27 -10.54 -2.31 15.29
N LYS A 28 -9.43 -1.68 15.69
CA LYS A 28 -8.09 -2.14 15.31
C LYS A 28 -7.77 -3.53 15.86
N VAL A 29 -8.13 -3.83 17.10
CA VAL A 29 -7.95 -5.15 17.71
C VAL A 29 -8.79 -6.20 16.97
N ILE A 30 -10.05 -5.91 16.67
CA ILE A 30 -10.93 -6.79 15.88
C ILE A 30 -10.32 -7.07 14.51
N ILE A 31 -9.81 -6.04 13.82
CA ILE A 31 -9.15 -6.19 12.52
C ILE A 31 -7.92 -7.10 12.64
N ILE A 32 -7.10 -6.93 13.68
CA ILE A 32 -5.91 -7.78 13.93
C ILE A 32 -6.33 -9.23 14.15
N HIS A 33 -7.38 -9.47 14.94
CA HIS A 33 -7.89 -10.81 15.19
C HIS A 33 -8.48 -11.45 13.92
N LEU A 34 -9.20 -10.68 13.11
CA LEU A 34 -9.70 -11.15 11.81
C LEU A 34 -8.56 -11.46 10.82
N ASP A 35 -7.46 -10.70 10.86
CA ASP A 35 -6.28 -10.97 10.05
C ASP A 35 -5.61 -12.28 10.47
N GLU A 36 -5.55 -12.56 11.78
CA GLU A 36 -4.99 -13.80 12.32
C GLU A 36 -5.79 -15.02 11.84
N GLN A 37 -7.12 -14.92 11.85
CA GLN A 37 -8.00 -15.99 11.36
C GLN A 37 -7.95 -16.17 9.84
N ARG A 38 -7.92 -15.07 9.07
CA ARG A 38 -8.05 -15.12 7.60
C ARG A 38 -6.72 -15.23 6.86
N ARG A 39 -5.59 -14.99 7.54
CA ARG A 39 -4.23 -14.92 6.96
C ARG A 39 -4.18 -14.20 5.60
N PRO A 40 -4.67 -12.95 5.49
CA PRO A 40 -4.68 -12.23 4.23
C PRO A 40 -3.24 -11.86 3.80
N ALA A 41 -2.99 -11.78 2.50
CA ALA A 41 -1.67 -11.36 2.01
C ALA A 41 -1.30 -9.96 2.52
N LYS A 42 -0.01 -9.77 2.86
CA LYS A 42 0.55 -8.55 3.49
C LYS A 42 0.10 -7.25 2.79
N ILE A 43 0.07 -7.26 1.46
CA ILE A 43 -0.35 -6.11 0.64
C ILE A 43 -1.81 -5.68 0.87
N TRP A 44 -2.73 -6.64 1.08
CA TRP A 44 -4.14 -6.35 1.34
C TRP A 44 -4.35 -5.76 2.72
N LYS A 45 -3.62 -6.27 3.72
CA LYS A 45 -3.62 -5.73 5.08
C LYS A 45 -3.18 -4.27 5.09
N ILE A 46 -2.07 -3.96 4.40
CA ILE A 46 -1.52 -2.60 4.30
C ILE A 46 -2.48 -1.68 3.54
N ARG A 47 -3.03 -2.13 2.40
CA ARG A 47 -3.98 -1.33 1.61
C ARG A 47 -5.23 -0.99 2.40
N ARG A 48 -5.80 -1.97 3.09
CA ARG A 48 -6.96 -1.76 3.94
C ARG A 48 -6.65 -0.78 5.08
N ASP A 49 -5.53 -0.96 5.77
CA ASP A 49 -5.14 -0.10 6.88
C ASP A 49 -4.93 1.36 6.43
N LEU A 50 -4.27 1.60 5.29
CA LEU A 50 -4.12 2.95 4.74
C LEU A 50 -5.44 3.56 4.29
N LEU A 51 -6.34 2.79 3.68
CA LEU A 51 -7.68 3.27 3.30
C LEU A 51 -8.51 3.66 4.53
N ILE A 52 -8.50 2.83 5.58
CA ILE A 52 -9.19 3.15 6.84
C ILE A 52 -8.56 4.39 7.50
N GLY A 53 -7.22 4.47 7.49
CA GLY A 53 -6.47 5.60 8.04
C GLY A 53 -6.82 6.92 7.34
N TYR A 54 -6.46 7.04 6.06
CA TYR A 54 -6.66 8.28 5.30
C TYR A 54 -8.15 8.61 5.13
N GLY A 55 -9.02 7.60 4.97
CA GLY A 55 -10.46 7.80 4.89
C GLY A 55 -11.05 8.35 6.20
N GLY A 56 -10.61 7.84 7.34
CA GLY A 56 -11.01 8.37 8.65
C GLY A 56 -10.56 9.81 8.87
N ILE A 57 -9.34 10.15 8.46
CA ILE A 57 -8.83 11.54 8.49
C ILE A 57 -9.68 12.44 7.60
N MET A 58 -10.04 11.99 6.40
CA MET A 58 -10.88 12.74 5.46
C MET A 58 -12.25 13.06 6.05
N VAL A 59 -12.93 12.08 6.65
CA VAL A 59 -14.22 12.29 7.34
C VAL A 59 -14.08 13.26 8.51
N ALA A 60 -13.00 13.14 9.29
CA ALA A 60 -12.72 14.05 10.39
C ALA A 60 -12.42 15.50 9.94
N GLY A 61 -12.03 15.72 8.68
CA GLY A 61 -11.90 17.04 8.07
C GLY A 61 -13.23 17.60 7.57
N ILE A 62 -14.01 16.81 6.80
CA ILE A 62 -15.24 17.29 6.14
C ILE A 62 -16.38 17.52 7.14
N VAL A 63 -16.59 16.61 8.09
CA VAL A 63 -17.76 16.68 8.99
C VAL A 63 -17.77 17.95 9.84
N PRO A 64 -16.66 18.37 10.48
CA PRO A 64 -16.62 19.63 11.22
C PRO A 64 -16.79 20.86 10.33
N GLN A 65 -16.30 20.83 9.08
CA GLN A 65 -16.47 21.92 8.11
C GLN A 65 -17.94 22.13 7.74
N LEU A 66 -18.71 21.05 7.54
CA LEU A 66 -20.14 21.17 7.30
C LEU A 66 -20.87 21.63 8.57
N TRP A 67 -20.50 21.08 9.73
CA TRP A 67 -21.14 21.39 11.00
C TRP A 67 -21.05 22.86 11.39
N ILE A 68 -19.88 23.51 11.21
CA ILE A 68 -19.67 24.90 11.60
C ILE A 68 -20.47 25.90 10.76
N VAL A 69 -20.77 25.57 9.49
CA VAL A 69 -21.57 26.44 8.62
C VAL A 69 -23.03 26.47 9.07
N PHE A 70 -23.58 25.33 9.49
CA PHE A 70 -24.98 25.21 9.89
C PHE A 70 -25.26 25.51 11.37
N ASN A 71 -24.24 25.55 12.22
CA ASN A 71 -24.42 25.73 13.66
C ASN A 71 -23.88 27.09 14.14
N GLN A 72 -24.79 27.91 14.68
CA GLN A 72 -24.52 29.31 15.05
C GLN A 72 -23.87 29.49 16.44
N GLY A 73 -23.77 28.41 17.22
CA GLY A 73 -23.27 28.46 18.60
C GLY A 73 -21.74 28.39 18.71
N ASP A 74 -21.16 29.06 19.71
CA ASP A 74 -19.71 29.03 20.01
C ASP A 74 -19.17 27.60 20.24
N ALA A 75 -20.04 26.69 20.67
CA ALA A 75 -19.72 25.28 20.83
C ALA A 75 -19.29 24.62 19.50
N ALA A 76 -19.78 25.08 18.35
CA ALA A 76 -19.41 24.53 17.04
C ALA A 76 -17.92 24.78 16.73
N ILE A 77 -17.40 25.97 17.08
CA ILE A 77 -15.99 26.32 16.91
C ILE A 77 -15.10 25.43 17.79
N ILE A 78 -15.50 25.21 19.05
CA ILE A 78 -14.77 24.35 19.99
C ILE A 78 -14.71 22.91 19.47
N ILE A 79 -15.83 22.40 18.94
CA ILE A 79 -15.89 21.05 18.35
C ILE A 79 -14.93 20.93 17.16
N CYS A 80 -14.85 21.93 16.29
CA CYS A 80 -13.85 21.95 15.21
C CYS A 80 -12.42 21.86 15.78
N VAL A 81 -12.05 22.72 16.74
CA VAL A 81 -10.69 22.68 17.31
C VAL A 81 -10.35 21.29 17.85
N VAL A 82 -11.32 20.60 18.47
CA VAL A 82 -11.17 19.25 19.00
C VAL A 82 -11.00 18.20 17.89
N CYS A 83 -11.73 18.33 16.79
CA CYS A 83 -11.63 17.38 15.67
C CYS A 83 -10.23 17.36 15.03
N ASN A 84 -9.40 18.41 15.21
CA ASN A 84 -8.01 18.42 14.75
C ASN A 84 -7.12 17.37 15.42
N PHE A 85 -7.51 16.82 16.58
CA PHE A 85 -6.75 15.76 17.24
C PHE A 85 -7.05 14.36 16.67
N VAL A 86 -8.22 14.18 16.03
CA VAL A 86 -8.65 12.90 15.44
C VAL A 86 -7.69 12.42 14.34
N PRO A 87 -7.20 13.29 13.43
CA PRO A 87 -6.19 12.92 12.45
C PRO A 87 -4.91 12.31 13.04
N LEU A 88 -4.44 12.83 14.17
CA LEU A 88 -3.23 12.34 14.84
C LEU A 88 -3.40 10.89 15.33
N ILE A 89 -4.61 10.54 15.76
CA ILE A 89 -4.96 9.20 16.20
C ILE A 89 -4.96 8.23 15.02
N PHE A 90 -5.60 8.60 13.90
CA PHE A 90 -5.57 7.78 12.68
C PHE A 90 -4.16 7.62 12.12
N GLN A 91 -3.35 8.69 12.15
CA GLN A 91 -1.94 8.62 11.77
C GLN A 91 -1.20 7.59 12.60
N LYS A 92 -1.38 7.58 13.92
CA LYS A 92 -0.69 6.63 14.81
C LYS A 92 -1.18 5.19 14.66
N LEU A 93 -2.50 4.96 14.55
CA LEU A 93 -3.10 3.62 14.57
C LEU A 93 -3.05 2.89 13.22
N PHE A 94 -3.12 3.64 12.11
CA PHE A 94 -3.33 3.05 10.79
C PHE A 94 -2.23 3.38 9.77
N ILE A 95 -1.52 4.52 9.93
CA ILE A 95 -0.63 5.05 8.87
C ILE A 95 0.86 4.97 9.24
N LYS A 96 1.27 5.33 10.46
CA LYS A 96 2.67 5.54 10.89
C LYS A 96 3.60 4.34 10.60
N LYS A 97 3.03 3.14 10.53
CA LYS A 97 3.76 1.89 10.25
C LYS A 97 4.19 1.72 8.77
N TYR A 98 3.65 2.51 7.85
CA TYR A 98 3.70 2.21 6.41
C TYR A 98 4.13 3.41 5.53
N TYR A 99 5.00 4.28 6.05
CA TYR A 99 5.29 5.62 5.51
C TYR A 99 6.05 5.70 4.16
N GLU A 100 6.17 4.64 3.37
CA GLU A 100 6.90 4.71 2.08
C GLU A 100 6.08 4.19 0.90
N ILE A 101 5.13 4.97 0.38
CA ILE A 101 4.42 4.59 -0.85
C ILE A 101 4.21 5.78 -1.82
N GLN A 102 5.07 5.80 -2.84
CA GLN A 102 4.92 6.17 -4.27
C GLN A 102 4.52 7.60 -4.78
N LYS A 103 5.24 8.00 -5.85
CA LYS A 103 5.01 9.18 -6.72
C LYS A 103 3.72 9.04 -7.55
N LYS A 104 2.92 10.12 -7.67
CA LYS A 104 1.58 10.12 -8.31
C LYS A 104 1.54 10.82 -9.69
N LYS A 105 0.58 10.39 -10.53
CA LYS A 105 0.19 11.02 -11.82
C LYS A 105 -0.52 12.37 -11.59
N PHE A 106 -0.20 13.36 -12.43
CA PHE A 106 -0.65 14.77 -12.31
C PHE A 106 -2.16 14.99 -12.44
N LEU A 107 -2.85 14.25 -13.32
CA LEU A 107 -4.27 14.51 -13.65
C LEU A 107 -5.25 14.26 -12.49
N ILE A 108 -5.03 13.21 -11.69
CA ILE A 108 -5.88 12.93 -10.52
C ILE A 108 -5.71 14.01 -9.45
N ARG A 109 -4.47 14.53 -9.29
CA ARG A 109 -4.21 15.65 -8.37
C ARG A 109 -4.96 16.91 -8.79
N LEU A 110 -4.98 17.21 -10.10
CA LEU A 110 -5.71 18.35 -10.63
C LEU A 110 -7.22 18.22 -10.40
N LEU A 111 -7.79 17.03 -10.60
CA LEU A 111 -9.23 16.80 -10.38
C LEU A 111 -9.62 16.99 -8.90
N ILE A 112 -8.83 16.46 -7.96
CA ILE A 112 -9.09 16.60 -6.51
C ILE A 112 -9.01 18.07 -6.09
N LEU A 113 -7.99 18.80 -6.57
CA LEU A 113 -7.87 20.24 -6.32
C LEU A 113 -9.07 21.03 -6.83
N ILE A 114 -9.61 20.66 -8.01
CA ILE A 114 -10.81 21.30 -8.56
C ILE A 114 -12.03 21.01 -7.67
N ILE A 115 -12.23 19.76 -7.24
CA ILE A 115 -13.33 19.37 -6.36
C ILE A 115 -13.25 20.11 -5.02
N ASP A 116 -12.07 20.17 -4.41
CA ASP A 116 -11.85 20.88 -3.14
C ASP A 116 -12.07 22.39 -3.28
N LEU A 117 -11.66 22.99 -4.40
CA LEU A 117 -11.94 24.40 -4.69
C LEU A 117 -13.44 24.67 -4.84
N LEU A 118 -14.18 23.79 -5.52
CA LEU A 118 -15.64 23.88 -5.64
C LEU A 118 -16.33 23.73 -4.29
N LEU A 119 -15.83 22.85 -3.40
CA LEU A 119 -16.33 22.72 -2.04
C LEU A 119 -16.13 24.01 -1.23
N ILE A 120 -14.95 24.64 -1.32
CA ILE A 120 -14.70 25.92 -0.65
C ILE A 120 -15.68 27.00 -1.15
N ILE A 121 -15.82 27.13 -2.47
CA ILE A 121 -16.68 28.15 -3.08
C ILE A 121 -18.14 27.97 -2.63
N THR A 122 -18.63 26.73 -2.63
CA THR A 122 -19.99 26.42 -2.19
C THR A 122 -20.20 26.72 -0.71
N LEU A 123 -19.26 26.35 0.17
CA LEU A 123 -19.36 26.65 1.61
C LEU A 123 -19.29 28.14 1.92
N ILE A 124 -18.44 28.89 1.23
CA ILE A 124 -18.38 30.36 1.36
C ILE A 124 -19.69 30.99 0.85
N SER A 125 -20.22 30.52 -0.28
CA SER A 125 -21.48 31.01 -0.82
C SER A 125 -22.65 30.78 0.13
N VAL A 126 -22.76 29.57 0.70
CA VAL A 126 -23.78 29.22 1.70
C VAL A 126 -23.60 30.05 2.98
N SER A 127 -22.36 30.21 3.45
CA SER A 127 -22.08 31.00 4.65
C SER A 127 -22.49 32.46 4.49
N ASN A 128 -22.29 33.07 3.31
CA ASN A 128 -22.77 34.44 3.01
C ASN A 128 -24.30 34.57 3.00
N GLN A 129 -25.03 33.49 2.67
CA GLN A 129 -26.49 33.50 2.68
C GLN A 129 -27.07 33.40 4.10
N LEU A 130 -26.31 32.82 5.03
CA LEU A 130 -26.65 32.74 6.44
C LEU A 130 -26.26 34.08 7.09
N ARG A 131 -27.25 34.88 7.52
CA ARG A 131 -27.09 36.24 8.07
C ARG A 131 -26.29 36.29 9.39
N TYR A 132 -25.01 35.96 9.34
CA TYR A 132 -24.06 36.00 10.44
C TYR A 132 -23.46 37.40 10.61
N SER A 133 -22.87 37.66 11.78
CA SER A 133 -22.08 38.88 11.97
C SER A 133 -20.74 38.80 11.22
N GLU A 134 -20.25 39.94 10.75
CA GLU A 134 -18.97 40.06 10.00
C GLU A 134 -17.79 39.35 10.70
N ASN A 135 -17.68 39.50 12.03
CA ASN A 135 -16.63 38.85 12.82
C ASN A 135 -16.76 37.32 12.82
N ARG A 136 -17.99 36.78 12.85
CA ARG A 136 -18.24 35.34 12.80
C ARG A 136 -17.96 34.77 11.41
N LEU A 137 -18.38 35.47 10.35
CA LEU A 137 -18.09 35.08 8.96
C LEU A 137 -16.59 34.97 8.72
N THR A 138 -15.83 35.97 9.20
CA THR A 138 -14.36 35.96 9.10
C THR A 138 -13.75 34.73 9.76
N ILE A 139 -14.22 34.35 10.97
CA ILE A 139 -13.73 33.15 11.67
C ILE A 139 -14.08 31.87 10.89
N ILE A 140 -15.31 31.78 10.36
CA ILE A 140 -15.76 30.63 9.57
C ILE A 140 -14.88 30.46 8.32
N TYR A 141 -14.56 31.55 7.60
CA TYR A 141 -13.69 31.49 6.42
C TYR A 141 -12.27 31.04 6.75
N ILE A 142 -11.68 31.53 7.83
CA ILE A 142 -10.35 31.11 8.27
C ILE A 142 -10.35 29.60 8.54
N ILE A 143 -11.37 29.07 9.24
CA ILE A 143 -11.47 27.65 9.56
C ILE A 143 -11.67 26.82 8.28
N ILE A 144 -12.54 27.23 7.36
CA ILE A 144 -12.78 26.53 6.09
C ILE A 144 -11.48 26.42 5.28
N ILE A 145 -10.77 27.53 5.11
CA ILE A 145 -9.51 27.57 4.34
C ILE A 145 -8.45 26.69 5.02
N TRP A 146 -8.24 26.86 6.32
CA TRP A 146 -7.25 26.12 7.10
C TRP A 146 -7.47 24.61 7.01
N TYR A 147 -8.71 24.16 7.21
CA TYR A 147 -9.06 22.75 7.09
C TYR A 147 -8.82 22.25 5.67
N THR A 148 -9.28 22.98 4.66
CA THR A 148 -9.18 22.48 3.28
C THR A 148 -7.71 22.32 2.87
N VAL A 149 -6.83 23.27 3.22
CA VAL A 149 -5.40 23.18 2.91
C VAL A 149 -4.72 22.00 3.63
N ILE A 150 -5.01 21.80 4.91
CA ILE A 150 -4.38 20.72 5.70
C ILE A 150 -4.85 19.34 5.23
N PHE A 151 -6.16 19.20 5.00
CA PHE A 151 -6.73 17.90 4.66
C PHE A 151 -6.50 17.53 3.20
N LEU A 152 -6.34 18.50 2.29
CA LEU A 152 -6.01 18.27 0.87
C LEU A 152 -4.83 17.30 0.68
N TRP A 153 -3.76 17.43 1.47
CA TRP A 153 -2.63 16.50 1.43
C TRP A 153 -3.07 15.05 1.67
N THR A 154 -3.94 14.86 2.66
CA THR A 154 -4.50 13.55 3.03
C THR A 154 -5.44 12.99 1.96
N PHE A 155 -6.28 13.84 1.35
CA PHE A 155 -7.16 13.44 0.25
C PHE A 155 -6.36 12.86 -0.92
N LEU A 156 -5.25 13.50 -1.28
CA LEU A 156 -4.37 13.00 -2.34
C LEU A 156 -3.83 11.62 -2.00
N GLU A 157 -3.45 11.36 -0.74
CA GLU A 157 -2.97 10.04 -0.29
C GLU A 157 -4.06 8.98 -0.34
N PHE A 158 -5.27 9.28 0.15
CA PHE A 158 -6.40 8.36 0.10
C PHE A 158 -6.70 7.88 -1.34
N PHE A 159 -6.88 8.82 -2.28
CA PHE A 159 -7.18 8.48 -3.66
C PHE A 159 -5.99 7.81 -4.38
N GLY A 160 -4.76 8.15 -3.98
CA GLY A 160 -3.56 7.44 -4.43
C GLY A 160 -3.64 5.95 -4.12
N VAL A 161 -3.95 5.59 -2.87
CA VAL A 161 -4.10 4.20 -2.41
C VAL A 161 -5.36 3.53 -2.99
N LEU A 162 -6.45 4.29 -3.13
CA LEU A 162 -7.73 3.77 -3.65
C LEU A 162 -7.61 3.36 -5.12
N VAL A 163 -7.12 4.27 -5.97
CA VAL A 163 -7.08 4.09 -7.43
C VAL A 163 -5.85 3.32 -7.88
N ASN A 164 -4.66 3.69 -7.41
CA ASN A 164 -3.40 3.10 -7.88
C ASN A 164 -2.98 1.87 -7.08
N GLY A 165 -3.66 1.57 -5.97
CA GLY A 165 -3.25 0.52 -5.05
C GLY A 165 -1.94 0.84 -4.35
N ILE A 166 -1.27 -0.20 -3.84
CA ILE A 166 0.01 -0.11 -3.18
C ILE A 166 0.98 -1.03 -3.90
N LYS A 167 2.19 -0.56 -4.18
CA LYS A 167 3.31 -1.41 -4.57
C LYS A 167 4.33 -1.36 -3.43
N LEU A 168 4.56 -2.51 -2.81
CA LEU A 168 5.63 -2.66 -1.83
C LEU A 168 6.95 -2.66 -2.63
N SER A 169 7.78 -1.64 -2.46
CA SER A 169 9.20 -1.79 -2.78
C SER A 169 9.75 -2.78 -1.76
N ASN A 170 10.26 -3.92 -2.24
CA ASN A 170 10.79 -4.99 -1.41
C ASN A 170 11.64 -4.43 -0.26
N GLN A 171 11.15 -4.52 0.97
CA GLN A 171 11.99 -4.57 2.15
C GLN A 171 11.92 -6.00 2.66
N GLU A 172 13.12 -6.57 2.70
CA GLU A 172 13.51 -7.85 3.24
C GLU A 172 13.01 -8.02 4.69
N GLU A 173 12.97 -9.29 5.10
CA GLU A 173 12.89 -9.78 6.48
C GLU A 173 11.54 -9.67 7.22
N GLU A 174 10.93 -10.84 7.44
CA GLU A 174 10.65 -11.42 8.77
C GLU A 174 9.59 -12.54 8.58
N TYR A 175 10.07 -13.74 8.24
CA TYR A 175 9.33 -14.99 8.51
C TYR A 175 10.23 -15.85 9.40
N GLU A 176 10.04 -15.58 10.69
CA GLU A 176 10.13 -16.46 11.85
C GLU A 176 10.54 -17.92 11.58
N ASN A 177 11.65 -18.29 12.24
CA ASN A 177 12.24 -19.61 12.30
C ASN A 177 11.20 -20.68 12.66
N VAL A 178 10.98 -21.64 11.76
CA VAL A 178 10.48 -22.97 12.14
C VAL A 178 11.68 -23.89 12.06
N GLU A 179 12.28 -24.18 13.22
CA GLU A 179 13.21 -25.29 13.38
C GLU A 179 12.47 -26.58 13.01
N VAL A 180 12.84 -27.20 11.89
CA VAL A 180 12.41 -28.55 11.54
C VAL A 180 13.59 -29.46 11.85
N GLU A 181 13.43 -30.35 12.83
CA GLU A 181 14.40 -31.38 13.19
C GLU A 181 14.80 -32.21 11.96
N GLU A 182 16.11 -32.28 11.69
CA GLU A 182 16.69 -33.13 10.65
C GLU A 182 16.68 -34.60 11.08
N GLY A 183 15.96 -35.44 10.33
CA GLY A 183 16.14 -36.90 10.35
C GLY A 183 17.18 -37.33 9.28
N PRO A 184 17.94 -38.42 9.49
CA PRO A 184 19.10 -38.71 8.65
C PRO A 184 18.73 -39.23 7.26
N ILE A 185 19.48 -38.75 6.26
CA ILE A 185 19.50 -39.21 4.86
C ILE A 185 20.52 -40.36 4.73
N ASN A 186 20.18 -41.40 3.98
CA ASN A 186 21.12 -42.43 3.52
C ASN A 186 21.53 -42.14 2.07
N GLU A 187 22.83 -41.88 1.87
CA GLU A 187 23.51 -41.81 0.58
C GLU A 187 24.00 -43.20 0.15
N GLU A 188 23.96 -43.47 -1.16
CA GLU A 188 24.74 -44.44 -1.96
C GLU A 188 24.02 -44.49 -3.33
N GLN A 189 24.57 -44.31 -4.53
CA GLN A 189 25.82 -44.58 -5.26
C GLN A 189 25.52 -44.09 -6.71
N GLY A 190 26.41 -43.77 -7.66
CA GLY A 190 27.83 -43.95 -7.87
C GLY A 190 28.22 -43.37 -9.25
N THR A 191 29.51 -43.25 -9.47
CA THR A 191 30.27 -42.56 -10.53
C THR A 191 30.55 -43.41 -11.78
N VAL A 192 30.69 -42.79 -12.98
CA VAL A 192 31.63 -43.18 -14.06
C VAL A 192 31.97 -41.96 -14.96
N SER A 193 33.24 -41.85 -15.39
CA SER A 193 33.86 -40.89 -16.35
C SER A 193 34.94 -41.67 -17.18
N PRO A 194 35.73 -41.15 -18.16
CA PRO A 194 35.69 -39.96 -19.06
C PRO A 194 36.00 -40.30 -20.56
N GLU A 195 35.99 -39.31 -21.49
CA GLU A 195 37.12 -38.93 -22.41
C GLU A 195 36.74 -37.97 -23.59
N GLY A 196 37.41 -36.81 -23.71
CA GLY A 196 37.96 -36.30 -25.01
C GLY A 196 37.50 -34.99 -25.74
N ILE A 197 37.77 -33.77 -25.19
CA ILE A 197 38.41 -32.49 -25.77
C ILE A 197 37.94 -31.89 -27.15
N PRO A 198 37.92 -30.54 -27.46
CA PRO A 198 38.43 -29.32 -26.77
C PRO A 198 37.50 -28.07 -26.64
N GLU A 199 37.71 -27.35 -25.53
CA GLU A 199 37.81 -25.90 -25.26
C GLU A 199 37.25 -24.85 -26.27
N ASP A 200 36.11 -24.24 -25.91
CA ASP A 200 35.77 -22.82 -26.13
C ASP A 200 34.98 -22.33 -24.88
N GLU A 201 35.25 -21.11 -24.42
CA GLU A 201 34.96 -20.53 -23.08
C GLU A 201 33.77 -21.14 -22.31
N SER A 202 34.06 -22.10 -21.42
CA SER A 202 33.05 -22.76 -20.59
C SER A 202 32.62 -21.89 -19.41
N LEU A 203 31.43 -21.31 -19.52
CA LEU A 203 30.61 -21.01 -18.35
C LEU A 203 30.43 -22.34 -17.59
N GLU A 204 30.97 -22.45 -16.38
CA GLU A 204 30.88 -23.66 -15.56
C GLU A 204 29.41 -23.98 -15.27
N VAL A 205 28.84 -24.88 -16.07
CA VAL A 205 27.56 -25.52 -15.80
C VAL A 205 27.83 -26.56 -14.72
N ASN A 206 27.68 -26.16 -13.46
CA ASN A 206 27.57 -27.14 -12.38
C ASN A 206 26.34 -28.03 -12.66
N GLU A 207 26.56 -29.30 -13.01
CA GLU A 207 25.53 -30.27 -13.40
C GLU A 207 24.48 -30.54 -12.31
N THR A 208 24.73 -30.09 -11.07
CA THR A 208 23.80 -30.20 -9.95
C THR A 208 22.84 -29.01 -9.81
N LEU A 209 23.08 -27.90 -10.52
CA LEU A 209 22.25 -26.69 -10.42
C LEU A 209 21.17 -26.65 -11.52
N PRO A 210 19.95 -26.21 -11.20
CA PRO A 210 18.90 -26.04 -12.19
C PRO A 210 19.29 -24.99 -13.24
N THR A 211 19.01 -25.28 -14.51
CA THR A 211 19.37 -24.43 -15.65
C THR A 211 18.15 -23.92 -16.42
N CYS A 212 18.32 -22.83 -17.14
CA CYS A 212 17.30 -22.32 -18.05
C CYS A 212 17.23 -23.16 -19.33
N ASN A 213 16.09 -23.80 -19.60
CA ASN A 213 15.85 -24.63 -20.79
C ASN A 213 15.90 -23.91 -22.16
N ILE A 214 16.31 -22.63 -22.20
CA ILE A 214 16.48 -21.86 -23.44
C ILE A 214 17.95 -21.50 -23.67
N CYS A 215 18.63 -20.97 -22.66
CA CYS A 215 20.05 -20.58 -22.78
C CYS A 215 21.01 -21.58 -22.14
N MET A 216 20.51 -22.64 -21.51
CA MET A 216 21.26 -23.69 -20.81
C MET A 216 22.23 -23.16 -19.73
N LEU A 217 21.99 -21.93 -19.24
CA LEU A 217 22.78 -21.34 -18.16
C LEU A 217 22.16 -21.69 -16.82
N ASN A 218 23.03 -21.97 -15.84
CA ASN A 218 22.64 -22.14 -14.43
C ASN A 218 21.85 -20.92 -13.94
N TYR A 219 20.76 -21.17 -13.24
CA TYR A 219 20.05 -20.10 -12.55
C TYR A 219 20.93 -19.52 -11.45
N SER A 220 20.87 -18.20 -11.30
CA SER A 220 21.67 -17.46 -10.33
C SER A 220 20.97 -16.16 -9.93
N ASN A 221 21.27 -15.69 -8.73
CA ASN A 221 20.86 -14.36 -8.26
C ASN A 221 22.10 -13.49 -8.12
N PRO A 222 22.24 -12.33 -8.79
CA PRO A 222 21.25 -11.62 -9.59
C PRO A 222 21.38 -11.80 -11.13
N THR A 223 22.25 -12.69 -11.63
CA THR A 223 22.67 -12.65 -13.06
C THR A 223 21.80 -13.47 -14.02
N VAL A 224 21.24 -14.61 -13.60
CA VAL A 224 20.37 -15.49 -14.41
C VAL A 224 19.11 -15.81 -13.60
N ILE A 225 18.26 -14.79 -13.41
CA ILE A 225 17.10 -14.90 -12.52
C ILE A 225 15.99 -15.74 -13.18
N PRO A 226 15.50 -16.82 -12.55
CA PRO A 226 14.35 -17.59 -13.04
C PRO A 226 13.04 -16.82 -12.86
N LEU A 227 12.24 -16.67 -13.92
CA LEU A 227 10.93 -16.01 -13.92
C LEU A 227 9.83 -17.00 -14.33
N ILE A 228 8.67 -16.93 -13.68
CA ILE A 228 7.51 -17.79 -13.93
C ILE A 228 6.56 -17.10 -14.92
N LEU A 229 6.21 -17.80 -15.99
CA LEU A 229 5.16 -17.38 -16.92
C LEU A 229 3.78 -17.67 -16.33
N ILE A 230 3.07 -16.64 -15.86
CA ILE A 230 1.81 -16.77 -15.11
C ILE A 230 0.68 -17.50 -15.86
N GLY A 231 0.71 -17.54 -17.19
CA GLY A 231 -0.29 -18.25 -17.98
C GLY A 231 -0.16 -19.78 -17.93
N CYS A 232 0.98 -20.32 -17.48
CA CYS A 232 1.22 -21.77 -17.49
C CYS A 232 2.15 -22.34 -16.42
N GLY A 233 2.85 -21.49 -15.64
CA GLY A 233 3.78 -21.93 -14.60
C GLY A 233 5.20 -22.30 -15.08
N HIS A 234 5.46 -22.33 -16.40
CA HIS A 234 6.81 -22.60 -16.90
C HIS A 234 7.80 -21.51 -16.50
N THR A 235 9.05 -21.91 -16.24
CA THR A 235 10.11 -21.00 -15.84
C THR A 235 11.06 -20.69 -16.99
N VAL A 236 11.42 -19.41 -17.15
CA VAL A 236 12.39 -18.91 -18.14
C VAL A 236 13.26 -17.84 -17.47
N CYS A 237 14.57 -17.77 -17.79
CA CYS A 237 15.41 -16.73 -17.18
C CYS A 237 15.07 -15.31 -17.69
N GLN A 238 15.37 -14.28 -16.90
CA GLN A 238 15.10 -12.87 -17.22
C GLN A 238 15.64 -12.45 -18.60
N LYS A 239 16.84 -12.91 -18.98
CA LYS A 239 17.44 -12.60 -20.28
C LYS A 239 16.67 -13.23 -21.44
N CYS A 240 16.21 -14.48 -21.28
CA CYS A 240 15.46 -15.18 -22.31
C CYS A 240 14.03 -14.66 -22.46
N VAL A 241 13.36 -14.29 -21.36
CA VAL A 241 12.02 -13.67 -21.41
C VAL A 241 12.01 -12.42 -22.27
N ARG A 242 13.03 -11.54 -22.14
CA ARG A 242 13.14 -10.31 -22.94
C ARG A 242 13.31 -10.55 -24.44
N LYS A 243 13.76 -11.74 -24.84
CA LYS A 243 13.95 -12.14 -26.24
C LYS A 243 12.70 -12.78 -26.85
N ILE A 244 11.67 -13.08 -26.06
CA ILE A 244 10.41 -13.64 -26.58
C ILE A 244 9.64 -12.55 -27.34
N PRO A 245 9.19 -12.81 -28.58
CA PRO A 245 8.39 -11.85 -29.34
C PRO A 245 7.11 -11.46 -28.62
N ARG A 246 6.77 -10.17 -28.67
CA ARG A 246 5.55 -9.62 -28.08
C ARG A 246 4.44 -9.52 -29.11
N HIS A 247 3.23 -9.82 -28.65
CA HIS A 247 2.00 -9.56 -29.40
C HIS A 247 1.51 -8.13 -29.12
N GLN A 248 0.56 -7.66 -29.95
CA GLN A 248 0.02 -6.30 -29.89
C GLN A 248 -0.74 -5.97 -28.59
N ASP A 249 -1.10 -7.00 -27.81
CA ASP A 249 -1.86 -6.93 -26.57
C ASP A 249 -0.97 -6.99 -25.30
N ASN A 250 0.34 -6.74 -25.44
CA ASN A 250 1.34 -6.87 -24.36
C ASN A 250 1.40 -8.28 -23.75
N THR A 251 1.19 -9.31 -24.57
CA THR A 251 1.40 -10.70 -24.17
C THR A 251 2.62 -11.31 -24.85
N ILE A 252 3.22 -12.29 -24.18
CA ILE A 252 4.22 -13.20 -24.73
C ILE A 252 3.68 -14.63 -24.69
N SER A 253 4.01 -15.43 -25.70
CA SER A 253 3.64 -16.85 -25.74
C SER A 253 4.73 -17.69 -25.08
N CYS A 254 4.33 -18.61 -24.19
CA CYS A 254 5.27 -19.55 -23.59
C CYS A 254 5.98 -20.39 -24.67
N PRO A 255 7.33 -20.48 -24.65
CA PRO A 255 8.07 -21.25 -25.66
C PRO A 255 7.84 -22.76 -25.54
N PHE A 256 7.38 -23.25 -24.38
CA PHE A 256 7.17 -24.68 -24.12
C PHE A 256 5.75 -25.14 -24.43
N CYS A 257 4.73 -24.36 -24.05
CA CYS A 257 3.32 -24.76 -24.16
C CYS A 257 2.43 -23.76 -24.93
N ARG A 258 3.01 -22.67 -25.46
CA ARG A 258 2.34 -21.61 -26.24
C ARG A 258 1.23 -20.84 -25.53
N GLN A 259 0.96 -21.11 -24.25
CA GLN A 259 -0.01 -20.36 -23.45
C GLN A 259 0.40 -18.88 -23.34
N PRO A 260 -0.53 -17.94 -23.56
CA PRO A 260 -0.25 -16.51 -23.48
C PRO A 260 -0.02 -16.09 -22.03
N THR A 261 0.91 -15.17 -21.83
CA THR A 261 1.25 -14.58 -20.53
C THR A 261 1.38 -13.08 -20.69
N ASN A 262 0.69 -12.30 -19.85
CA ASN A 262 0.82 -10.85 -19.86
C ASN A 262 2.22 -10.44 -19.37
N TYR A 263 2.91 -9.61 -20.14
CA TYR A 263 4.28 -9.19 -19.85
C TYR A 263 4.53 -7.76 -20.32
N ASP A 264 4.83 -6.88 -19.36
CA ASP A 264 5.21 -5.49 -19.57
C ASP A 264 6.53 -5.23 -18.83
N ASP A 265 7.57 -4.81 -19.55
CA ASP A 265 8.92 -4.57 -19.01
C ASP A 265 8.93 -3.56 -17.84
N GLN A 266 7.97 -2.64 -17.80
CA GLN A 266 7.93 -1.56 -16.81
C GLN A 266 6.90 -1.81 -15.70
N GLU A 267 5.74 -2.39 -16.03
CA GLU A 267 4.62 -2.50 -15.08
C GLU A 267 4.33 -3.93 -14.59
N ASN A 268 4.64 -4.97 -15.41
CA ASN A 268 4.34 -6.37 -15.13
C ASN A 268 5.60 -7.24 -15.21
N GLN A 269 6.51 -7.05 -14.25
CA GLN A 269 7.62 -7.97 -14.05
C GLN A 269 7.06 -9.34 -13.64
N LEU A 270 7.37 -10.37 -14.42
CA LEU A 270 7.01 -11.74 -14.09
C LEU A 270 7.56 -12.11 -12.69
N PRO A 271 6.80 -12.90 -11.91
CA PRO A 271 7.27 -13.32 -10.59
C PRO A 271 8.53 -14.18 -10.71
N LYS A 272 9.49 -13.98 -9.81
CA LYS A 272 10.67 -14.85 -9.68
C LYS A 272 10.24 -16.24 -9.23
N ASN A 273 10.94 -17.28 -9.67
CA ASN A 273 10.78 -18.62 -9.12
C ASN A 273 11.64 -18.77 -7.86
N TYR A 274 11.06 -18.45 -6.70
CA TYR A 274 11.77 -18.53 -5.42
C TYR A 274 12.15 -19.95 -5.03
N ALA A 275 11.40 -20.97 -5.45
CA ALA A 275 11.77 -22.36 -5.18
C ALA A 275 13.11 -22.72 -5.85
N ILE A 276 13.32 -22.30 -7.11
CA ILE A 276 14.60 -22.49 -7.80
C ILE A 276 15.70 -21.64 -7.16
N LEU A 277 15.39 -20.41 -6.76
CA LEU A 277 16.36 -19.53 -6.08
C LEU A 277 16.82 -20.11 -4.73
N GLU A 278 15.91 -20.70 -3.96
CA GLU A 278 16.20 -21.37 -2.69
C GLU A 278 17.04 -22.64 -2.93
N MET A 279 16.76 -23.40 -4.00
CA MET A 279 17.55 -24.57 -4.36
C MET A 279 19.00 -24.23 -4.72
N ILE A 280 19.25 -23.12 -5.43
CA ILE A 280 20.62 -22.70 -5.77
C ILE A 280 21.36 -22.06 -4.58
N GLU A 281 20.65 -21.54 -3.57
CA GLU A 281 21.26 -20.96 -2.36
C GLU A 281 21.66 -22.05 -1.34
N ARG A 282 21.09 -23.26 -1.45
CA ARG A 282 21.37 -24.40 -0.58
C ARG A 282 22.45 -25.35 -1.12
N ASN A 283 22.89 -25.18 -2.36
CA ASN A 283 23.98 -25.93 -3.00
C ASN A 283 25.28 -25.13 -3.01
#